data_AF-A0A914TJ96-F1
#
_entry.id   AF-A0A914TJ96-F1
#
_cell.length_a   1.000
_cell.length_b   1.000
_cell.length_c   1.000
_cell.angle_alpha   90.00
_cell.angle_beta   90.00
_cell.angle_gamma   90.00
#
_symmetry.space_group_name_H-M   'P 1'
#
loop_
_entity.id
_entity.type
_entity.pdbx_description
1 polymer ?
#
loop_
_entity_poly.entity_id
_entity_poly.type
_entity_poly.pdbx_seq_one_letter_code
_entity_poly.pdbx_strand_id
1 'polypeptide(L)'
;MAHLLKLLLGLNIGVLVVIDQLQSLKNYDLAQDTVTCYCRKFKYKLIRIAMDRNPELRKKCPQKDFMFQRHCVTINVLRDNPELEYILFLDADMGIINPNHLIEEYINPKFDILFYERIFNFEVMAGSYIVKNTPYSITFLKDWIEYENKLPDSFHGTDNAAIHQILVDWYNPNDKRDLKCRLIWEESK
;
A
#
# COMPACT_ATOMS: atom_id res chain seq x y z
N MET A 1 -6.96 27.18 -6.79
CA MET A 1 -6.03 27.14 -5.66
C MET A 1 -5.18 25.87 -5.68
N ALA A 2 -5.76 24.67 -5.65
CA ALA A 2 -5.03 23.38 -5.69
C ALA A 2 -4.05 23.21 -6.87
N HIS A 3 -4.41 23.58 -8.10
CA HIS A 3 -3.49 23.46 -9.24
C HIS A 3 -2.21 24.31 -9.10
N LEU A 4 -2.34 25.51 -8.51
CA LEU A 4 -1.21 26.40 -8.24
C LEU A 4 -0.31 25.84 -7.13
N LEU A 5 -0.93 25.27 -6.08
CA LEU A 5 -0.23 24.61 -4.98
C LEU A 5 0.57 23.39 -5.47
N LYS A 6 0.01 22.61 -6.40
CA LYS A 6 0.71 21.50 -7.03
C LYS A 6 1.99 21.94 -7.76
N LEU A 7 1.91 23.00 -8.55
CA LEU A 7 3.07 23.55 -9.27
C LEU A 7 4.15 24.06 -8.30
N LEU A 8 3.75 24.54 -7.12
CA LEU A 8 4.66 25.02 -6.08
C LEU A 8 5.33 23.88 -5.29
N LEU A 9 4.61 22.78 -5.05
CA LEU A 9 5.14 21.64 -4.29
C LEU A 9 6.04 20.73 -5.13
N GLY A 10 5.79 20.61 -6.44
CA GLY A 10 6.74 20.02 -7.40
C GLY A 10 7.05 18.53 -7.21
N LEU A 11 6.38 17.81 -6.32
CA LEU A 11 6.66 16.40 -6.03
C LEU A 11 6.26 15.48 -7.18
N ASN A 12 7.15 14.56 -7.56
CA ASN A 12 6.84 13.50 -8.52
C ASN A 12 6.13 12.34 -7.80
N ILE A 13 4.81 12.30 -7.91
CA ILE A 13 3.96 11.31 -7.22
C ILE A 13 3.29 10.38 -8.24
N GLY A 14 3.45 9.09 -8.01
CA GLY A 14 2.70 8.03 -8.69
C GLY A 14 1.49 7.57 -7.88
N VAL A 15 0.45 7.11 -8.57
CA VAL A 15 -0.67 6.38 -7.95
C VAL A 15 -0.64 4.96 -8.49
N LEU A 16 -0.50 3.98 -7.61
CA LEU A 16 -0.38 2.57 -7.95
C LEU A 16 -1.63 1.81 -7.54
N VAL A 17 -2.22 1.09 -8.50
CA VAL A 17 -3.27 0.10 -8.26
C VAL A 17 -2.81 -1.24 -8.80
N VAL A 18 -2.89 -2.28 -7.96
CA VAL A 18 -2.53 -3.65 -8.32
C VAL A 18 -3.79 -4.52 -8.29
N ILE A 19 -3.99 -5.31 -9.34
CA ILE A 19 -5.08 -6.29 -9.45
C ILE A 19 -4.51 -7.66 -9.78
N ASP A 20 -5.14 -8.72 -9.27
CA ASP A 20 -4.71 -10.08 -9.60
C ASP A 20 -5.04 -10.40 -11.06
N GLN A 21 -6.30 -10.18 -11.45
CA GLN A 21 -6.81 -10.47 -12.79
C GLN A 21 -7.38 -9.23 -13.46
N LEU A 22 -7.00 -8.95 -14.70
CA LEU A 22 -7.52 -7.80 -15.45
C LEU A 22 -9.06 -7.77 -15.51
N GLN A 23 -9.69 -8.94 -15.58
CA GLN A 23 -11.15 -9.06 -15.62
C GLN A 23 -11.83 -8.51 -14.36
N SER A 24 -11.18 -8.61 -13.19
CA SER A 24 -11.76 -8.15 -11.91
C SER A 24 -11.90 -6.64 -11.85
N LEU A 25 -11.17 -5.89 -12.69
CA LEU A 25 -11.25 -4.43 -12.73
C LEU A 25 -12.68 -3.93 -13.00
N LYS A 26 -13.47 -4.70 -13.77
CA LYS A 26 -14.88 -4.38 -14.08
C LYS A 26 -15.76 -4.29 -12.83
N ASN A 27 -15.40 -5.01 -11.76
CA ASN A 27 -16.13 -4.96 -10.49
C ASN A 27 -15.89 -3.64 -9.76
N TYR A 28 -14.90 -2.86 -10.19
CA TYR A 28 -14.44 -1.66 -9.51
C TYR A 28 -14.44 -0.42 -10.42
N ASP A 29 -15.16 -0.46 -11.55
CA ASP A 29 -15.15 0.60 -12.57
C ASP A 29 -15.39 1.99 -11.96
N LEU A 30 -16.39 2.15 -11.09
CA LEU A 30 -16.68 3.42 -10.44
C LEU A 30 -15.49 3.94 -9.62
N ALA A 31 -14.91 3.10 -8.77
CA ALA A 31 -13.75 3.46 -7.96
C ALA A 31 -12.58 3.86 -8.87
N GLN A 32 -12.33 3.06 -9.90
CA GLN A 32 -11.19 3.22 -10.79
C GLN A 32 -11.34 4.40 -11.75
N ASP A 33 -12.55 4.77 -12.14
CA ASP A 33 -12.84 5.98 -12.90
C ASP A 33 -12.53 7.23 -12.08
N THR A 34 -12.91 7.28 -10.81
CA THR A 34 -12.59 8.43 -9.94
C THR A 34 -11.08 8.62 -9.79
N VAL A 35 -10.32 7.53 -9.60
CA VAL A 35 -8.85 7.56 -9.53
C VAL A 35 -8.26 8.04 -10.86
N THR A 36 -8.79 7.57 -12.00
CA THR A 36 -8.34 7.97 -13.33
C THR A 36 -8.59 9.46 -13.58
N CYS A 37 -9.78 9.96 -13.27
CA CYS A 37 -10.14 11.36 -13.39
C CYS A 37 -9.27 12.26 -12.50
N TYR A 38 -9.05 11.85 -11.25
CA TYR A 38 -8.20 12.58 -10.31
C TYR A 38 -6.74 12.66 -10.79
N CYS A 39 -6.16 11.53 -11.20
CA CYS A 39 -4.80 11.49 -11.73
C CYS A 39 -4.64 12.33 -12.99
N ARG A 40 -5.62 12.30 -13.92
CA ARG A 40 -5.61 13.15 -15.12
C ARG A 40 -5.70 14.63 -14.80
N LYS A 41 -6.64 15.01 -13.90
CA LYS A 41 -6.85 16.41 -13.49
C LYS A 41 -5.58 17.02 -12.91
N PHE A 42 -4.87 16.28 -12.07
CA PHE A 42 -3.69 16.76 -11.38
C PHE A 42 -2.38 16.27 -11.98
N LYS A 43 -2.39 15.52 -13.09
CA LYS A 43 -1.20 14.99 -13.77
C LYS A 43 -0.33 14.09 -12.88
N TYR A 44 -0.93 13.29 -12.00
CA TYR A 44 -0.22 12.20 -11.32
C TYR A 44 -0.01 11.04 -12.29
N LYS A 45 1.12 10.32 -12.16
CA LYS A 45 1.39 9.12 -12.95
C LYS A 45 0.53 7.97 -12.42
N LEU A 46 -0.49 7.57 -13.17
CA LEU A 46 -1.31 6.41 -12.79
C LEU A 46 -0.68 5.12 -13.32
N ILE A 47 -0.38 4.20 -12.43
CA ILE A 47 0.25 2.91 -12.70
C ILE A 47 -0.76 1.83 -12.31
N ARG A 48 -1.17 1.01 -13.28
CA ARG A 48 -2.10 -0.10 -13.08
C ARG A 48 -1.41 -1.39 -13.48
N ILE A 49 -1.30 -2.33 -12.55
CA ILE A 49 -0.63 -3.61 -12.77
C ILE A 49 -1.64 -4.73 -12.58
N ALA A 50 -1.82 -5.54 -13.63
CA ALA A 50 -2.60 -6.76 -13.58
C ALA A 50 -1.65 -7.97 -13.54
N MET A 51 -1.64 -8.73 -12.44
CA MET A 51 -0.66 -9.80 -12.22
C MET A 51 -0.80 -10.95 -13.23
N ASP A 52 -2.02 -11.27 -13.66
CA ASP A 52 -2.31 -12.22 -14.75
C ASP A 52 -1.70 -11.84 -16.10
N ARG A 53 -1.36 -10.56 -16.30
CA ARG A 53 -0.72 -10.04 -17.52
C ARG A 53 0.78 -9.77 -17.38
N ASN A 54 1.35 -10.00 -16.20
CA ASN A 54 2.74 -9.66 -15.90
C ASN A 54 3.51 -10.88 -15.34
N PRO A 55 3.80 -11.90 -16.16
CA PRO A 55 4.43 -13.14 -15.69
C PRO A 55 5.81 -12.92 -15.08
N GLU A 56 6.60 -11.97 -15.60
CA GLU A 56 7.92 -11.64 -15.04
C GLU A 56 7.81 -11.01 -13.65
N LEU A 57 6.82 -10.14 -13.43
CA LEU A 57 6.57 -9.56 -12.12
C LEU A 57 6.05 -10.61 -11.14
N ARG A 58 5.21 -11.55 -11.60
CA ARG A 58 4.75 -12.69 -10.80
C ARG A 58 5.90 -13.61 -10.37
N LYS A 59 6.95 -13.75 -11.18
CA LYS A 59 8.19 -14.44 -10.77
C LYS A 59 8.97 -13.65 -9.72
N LYS A 60 9.04 -12.32 -9.85
CA LYS A 60 9.73 -11.42 -8.90
C LYS A 60 8.99 -11.30 -7.56
N CYS A 61 7.68 -11.51 -7.56
CA CYS A 61 6.80 -11.42 -6.39
C CYS A 61 6.14 -12.77 -6.11
N PRO A 62 6.88 -13.71 -5.48
CA PRO A 62 6.48 -15.10 -5.32
C PRO A 62 5.45 -15.34 -4.22
N GLN A 63 4.97 -14.28 -3.56
CA GLN A 63 3.94 -14.36 -2.54
C GLN A 63 2.71 -15.08 -3.10
N LYS A 64 2.18 -16.06 -2.35
CA LYS A 64 1.01 -16.86 -2.73
C LYS A 64 -0.27 -16.09 -2.46
N ASP A 65 -0.31 -15.38 -1.34
CA ASP A 65 -1.38 -14.47 -0.99
C ASP A 65 -1.22 -13.17 -1.77
N PHE A 66 -2.22 -12.88 -2.60
CA PHE A 66 -2.26 -11.67 -3.42
C PHE A 66 -2.15 -10.38 -2.58
N MET A 67 -2.64 -10.42 -1.35
CA MET A 67 -2.58 -9.28 -0.44
C MET A 67 -1.15 -8.92 -0.02
N PHE A 68 -0.24 -9.89 0.09
CA PHE A 68 1.19 -9.60 0.25
C PHE A 68 1.86 -9.30 -1.10
N GLN A 69 1.45 -9.99 -2.17
CA GLN A 69 2.02 -9.83 -3.50
C GLN A 69 1.99 -8.37 -3.98
N ARG A 70 0.90 -7.64 -3.71
CA ARG A 70 0.75 -6.22 -4.09
C ARG A 70 1.81 -5.31 -3.44
N HIS A 71 2.28 -5.61 -2.23
CA HIS A 71 3.35 -4.84 -1.59
C HIS A 71 4.72 -5.14 -2.22
N CYS A 72 4.96 -6.37 -2.67
CA CYS A 72 6.13 -6.69 -3.50
C CYS A 72 6.09 -5.95 -4.84
N VAL A 73 4.91 -5.84 -5.46
CA VAL A 73 4.73 -5.04 -6.68
C VAL A 73 5.10 -3.59 -6.41
N THR A 74 4.63 -3.00 -5.31
CA THR A 74 5.01 -1.63 -4.89
C THR A 74 6.53 -1.46 -4.80
N ILE A 75 7.25 -2.42 -4.22
CA ILE A 75 8.73 -2.40 -4.17
C ILE A 75 9.35 -2.36 -5.57
N ASN A 76 8.86 -3.19 -6.50
CA ASN A 76 9.37 -3.21 -7.87
C ASN A 76 9.04 -1.91 -8.61
N VAL A 77 7.84 -1.35 -8.43
CA VAL A 77 7.47 -0.06 -9.02
C VAL A 77 8.36 1.07 -8.48
N LEU A 78 8.65 1.12 -7.19
CA LEU A 78 9.60 2.11 -6.63
C LEU A 78 10.99 2.02 -7.29
N ARG A 79 11.48 0.80 -7.54
CA ARG A 79 12.79 0.56 -8.16
C ARG A 79 12.81 0.89 -9.65
N ASP A 80 11.76 0.51 -10.37
CA ASP A 80 11.65 0.69 -11.81
C ASP A 80 11.31 2.15 -12.19
N ASN A 81 10.96 2.99 -11.20
CA ASN A 81 10.59 4.39 -11.37
C ASN A 81 11.34 5.29 -10.37
N PRO A 82 12.68 5.39 -10.49
CA PRO A 82 13.50 6.19 -9.57
C PRO A 82 13.20 7.69 -9.63
N GLU A 83 12.48 8.16 -10.66
CA GLU A 83 12.01 9.55 -10.77
C GLU A 83 10.83 9.88 -9.85
N LEU A 84 10.10 8.85 -9.36
CA LEU A 84 9.01 9.03 -8.42
C LEU A 84 9.55 9.17 -7.01
N GLU A 85 9.23 10.30 -6.37
CA GLU A 85 9.56 10.56 -4.97
C GLU A 85 8.61 9.82 -4.03
N TYR A 86 7.33 9.70 -4.41
CA TYR A 86 6.32 8.99 -3.64
C TYR A 86 5.40 8.17 -4.54
N ILE A 87 4.85 7.10 -3.97
CA ILE A 87 3.74 6.34 -4.52
C ILE A 87 2.60 6.36 -3.51
N LEU A 88 1.40 6.73 -3.96
CA LEU A 88 0.16 6.39 -3.27
C LEU A 88 -0.30 5.02 -3.78
N PHE A 89 -0.19 4.01 -2.93
CA PHE A 89 -0.77 2.69 -3.19
C PHE A 89 -2.26 2.71 -2.82
N LEU A 90 -3.11 2.16 -3.69
CA LEU A 90 -4.56 2.01 -3.49
C LEU A 90 -5.03 0.62 -3.92
N ASP A 91 -5.91 0.04 -3.11
CA ASP A 91 -6.69 -1.12 -3.51
C ASP A 91 -7.64 -0.78 -4.66
N ALA A 92 -7.96 -1.81 -5.45
CA ALA A 92 -8.75 -1.65 -6.66
C ALA A 92 -10.19 -1.22 -6.38
N ASP A 93 -10.73 -1.46 -5.20
CA ASP A 93 -12.05 -1.01 -4.77
C ASP A 93 -12.05 0.38 -4.11
N MET A 94 -10.89 1.05 -4.02
CA MET A 94 -10.78 2.40 -3.46
C MET A 94 -10.94 3.49 -4.52
N GLY A 95 -11.79 4.48 -4.22
CA GLY A 95 -12.09 5.62 -5.08
C GLY A 95 -11.80 6.98 -4.43
N ILE A 96 -11.71 8.01 -5.26
CA ILE A 96 -11.51 9.40 -4.82
C ILE A 96 -12.88 10.06 -4.59
N ILE A 97 -13.19 10.34 -3.32
CA ILE A 97 -14.47 10.98 -2.94
C ILE A 97 -14.40 12.52 -2.97
N ASN A 98 -13.25 13.10 -2.64
CA ASN A 98 -13.07 14.56 -2.60
C ASN A 98 -11.88 14.96 -3.49
N PRO A 99 -12.11 15.29 -4.77
CA PRO A 99 -11.06 15.60 -5.73
C PRO A 99 -10.54 17.05 -5.61
N ASN A 100 -10.79 17.71 -4.48
CA ASN A 100 -10.30 19.07 -4.19
C ASN A 100 -9.06 19.07 -3.30
N HIS A 101 -8.73 17.95 -2.63
CA HIS A 101 -7.47 17.78 -1.92
C HIS A 101 -6.43 17.14 -2.83
N LEU A 102 -5.18 17.57 -2.68
CA LEU A 102 -4.01 17.01 -3.32
C LEU A 102 -3.40 15.90 -2.46
N ILE A 103 -2.66 14.97 -3.08
CA ILE A 103 -1.92 13.93 -2.33
C ILE A 103 -0.85 14.58 -1.44
N GLU A 104 -0.22 15.64 -1.94
CA GLU A 104 0.83 16.40 -1.28
C GLU A 104 0.38 16.99 0.07
N GLU A 105 -0.92 17.26 0.26
CA GLU A 105 -1.48 17.76 1.53
C GLU A 105 -1.35 16.74 2.67
N TYR A 106 -1.23 15.45 2.34
CA TYR A 106 -1.07 14.37 3.30
C TYR A 106 0.40 13.99 3.53
N ILE A 107 1.33 14.54 2.74
CA ILE A 107 2.75 14.19 2.84
C ILE A 107 3.43 15.06 3.90
N ASN A 108 4.14 14.40 4.80
CA ASN A 108 5.11 15.04 5.69
C ASN A 108 6.51 14.48 5.38
N PRO A 109 7.48 15.31 4.92
CA PRO A 109 8.76 14.84 4.42
C PRO A 109 9.66 14.18 5.48
N LYS A 110 9.29 14.28 6.76
CA LYS A 110 9.95 13.60 7.88
C LYS A 110 9.63 12.10 7.95
N PHE A 111 8.57 11.65 7.28
CA PHE A 111 8.14 10.26 7.29
C PHE A 111 8.31 9.64 5.91
N ASP A 112 8.81 8.40 5.90
CA ASP A 112 9.05 7.65 4.67
C ASP A 112 7.83 6.81 4.26
N ILE A 113 6.98 6.43 5.21
CA ILE A 113 5.71 5.73 4.95
C ILE A 113 4.62 6.38 5.80
N LEU A 114 3.47 6.61 5.20
CA LEU A 114 2.27 7.07 5.86
C LEU A 114 1.15 6.05 5.68
N PHE A 115 0.77 5.42 6.78
CA PHE A 115 -0.46 4.66 6.91
C PHE A 115 -1.58 5.51 7.54
N TYR A 116 -2.75 4.93 7.68
CA TYR A 116 -3.90 5.54 8.35
C TYR A 116 -4.69 4.48 9.12
N GLU A 117 -5.44 4.94 10.12
CA GLU A 117 -6.32 4.11 10.91
C GLU A 117 -7.72 4.07 10.29
N ARG A 118 -8.34 2.89 10.32
CA ARG A 118 -9.74 2.71 9.93
C ARG A 118 -10.66 3.32 10.98
N ILE A 119 -11.70 4.03 10.54
CA ILE A 119 -12.63 4.72 11.44
C ILE A 119 -13.43 3.74 12.32
N PHE A 120 -13.72 2.53 11.84
CA PHE A 120 -14.65 1.61 12.51
C PHE A 120 -14.00 0.66 13.52
N ASN A 121 -12.70 0.37 13.39
CA ASN A 121 -11.98 -0.55 14.29
C ASN A 121 -10.58 -0.08 14.69
N PHE A 122 -10.16 1.12 14.29
CA PHE A 122 -8.87 1.73 14.64
C PHE A 122 -7.63 0.91 14.23
N GLU A 123 -7.79 -0.04 13.31
CA GLU A 123 -6.68 -0.78 12.74
C GLU A 123 -5.93 0.06 11.71
N VAL A 124 -4.62 -0.13 11.66
CA VAL A 124 -3.78 0.36 10.56
C VAL A 124 -4.20 -0.37 9.27
N MET A 125 -4.61 0.39 8.27
CA MET A 125 -5.04 -0.15 6.98
C MET A 125 -3.86 -0.50 6.08
N ALA A 126 -3.89 -1.70 5.49
CA ALA A 126 -2.95 -2.12 4.45
C ALA A 126 -3.36 -1.76 3.01
N GLY A 127 -4.66 -1.56 2.77
CA GLY A 127 -5.24 -1.31 1.43
C GLY A 127 -4.92 0.06 0.82
N SER A 128 -4.36 0.99 1.57
CA SER A 128 -3.72 2.17 0.98
C SER A 128 -2.68 2.80 1.89
N TYR A 129 -1.62 3.34 1.29
CA TYR A 129 -0.59 4.08 2.01
C TYR A 129 0.20 4.96 1.04
N ILE A 130 0.81 6.02 1.57
CA ILE A 130 1.81 6.80 0.83
C ILE A 130 3.19 6.28 1.23
N VAL A 131 3.99 5.91 0.24
CA VAL A 131 5.36 5.44 0.45
C VAL A 131 6.33 6.30 -0.35
N LYS A 132 7.36 6.81 0.34
CA LYS A 132 8.48 7.52 -0.25
C LYS A 132 9.48 6.55 -0.83
N ASN A 133 10.12 6.91 -1.93
CA ASN A 133 11.14 6.09 -2.58
C ASN A 133 12.48 6.18 -1.84
N THR A 134 12.60 5.44 -0.74
CA THR A 134 13.83 5.37 0.06
C THR A 134 14.23 3.92 0.34
N PRO A 135 15.51 3.65 0.64
CA PRO A 135 15.96 2.35 1.11
C PRO A 135 15.21 1.87 2.35
N TYR A 136 14.83 2.80 3.25
CA TYR A 136 14.03 2.50 4.44
C TYR A 136 12.66 1.93 4.06
N SER A 137 11.93 2.62 3.19
CA SER A 137 10.62 2.16 2.71
C SER A 137 10.68 0.78 2.05
N ILE A 138 11.69 0.58 1.18
CA ILE A 138 11.89 -0.71 0.51
C ILE A 138 12.19 -1.81 1.53
N THR A 139 12.92 -1.51 2.60
CA THR A 139 13.26 -2.49 3.64
C THR A 139 12.03 -2.84 4.47
N PHE A 140 11.24 -1.84 4.88
CA PHE A 140 9.99 -2.07 5.61
C PHE A 140 9.01 -2.93 4.80
N LEU A 141 8.77 -2.58 3.52
CA LEU A 141 7.87 -3.35 2.67
C LEU A 141 8.37 -4.78 2.44
N LYS A 142 9.69 -5.00 2.39
CA LYS A 142 10.27 -6.35 2.28
C LYS A 142 10.01 -7.16 3.53
N ASP A 143 10.30 -6.59 4.69
CA ASP A 143 10.08 -7.29 5.95
C ASP A 143 8.59 -7.58 6.15
N TRP A 144 7.70 -6.70 5.68
CA TRP A 144 6.26 -6.91 5.72
C TRP A 144 5.80 -8.04 4.81
N ILE A 145 6.31 -8.17 3.59
CA ILE A 145 5.96 -9.32 2.73
C ILE A 145 6.49 -10.66 3.23
N GLU A 146 7.60 -10.66 3.99
CA GLU A 146 8.12 -11.89 4.61
C GLU A 146 7.22 -12.42 5.75
N TYR A 147 6.28 -11.61 6.25
CA TYR A 147 5.31 -12.06 7.24
C TYR A 147 4.31 -13.08 6.70
N GLU A 148 4.16 -13.23 5.39
CA GLU A 148 3.36 -14.31 4.81
C GLU A 148 3.77 -15.68 5.36
N ASN A 149 5.08 -15.88 5.61
CA ASN A 149 5.62 -17.12 6.16
C ASN A 149 5.52 -17.25 7.69
N LYS A 150 4.97 -16.23 8.36
CA LYS A 150 4.84 -16.14 9.83
C LYS A 150 3.38 -16.06 10.29
N LEU A 151 2.43 -16.13 9.36
CA LEU A 151 1.02 -16.12 9.68
C LEU A 151 0.65 -17.37 10.48
N PRO A 152 -0.26 -17.28 11.46
CA PRO A 152 -0.78 -18.45 12.12
C PRO A 152 -1.69 -19.25 11.20
N ASP A 153 -1.82 -20.56 11.46
CA ASP A 153 -2.73 -21.47 10.74
C ASP A 153 -4.22 -21.26 11.11
N SER A 154 -4.58 -20.08 11.61
CA SER A 154 -5.92 -19.67 12.07
C SER A 154 -6.44 -18.48 11.26
N PHE A 155 -7.56 -17.85 11.66
CA PHE A 155 -8.07 -16.67 10.95
C PHE A 155 -7.14 -15.46 11.09
N HIS A 156 -6.17 -15.34 10.20
CA HIS A 156 -5.06 -14.43 10.41
C HIS A 156 -5.28 -13.01 9.87
N GLY A 157 -6.26 -12.75 9.01
CA GLY A 157 -6.49 -11.38 8.49
C GLY A 157 -5.39 -10.83 7.56
N THR A 158 -4.58 -11.73 6.98
CA THR A 158 -3.60 -11.44 5.91
C THR A 158 -2.59 -10.31 6.27
N ASP A 159 -2.01 -9.64 5.27
CA ASP A 159 -1.22 -8.42 5.31
C ASP A 159 -1.72 -7.35 6.28
N ASN A 160 -3.04 -7.11 6.36
CA ASN A 160 -3.62 -6.07 7.21
C ASN A 160 -3.49 -6.42 8.70
N ALA A 161 -3.53 -7.68 9.10
CA ALA A 161 -3.16 -8.06 10.47
C ALA A 161 -1.63 -8.04 10.64
N ALA A 162 -0.90 -8.58 9.66
CA ALA A 162 0.57 -8.66 9.71
C ALA A 162 1.25 -7.30 9.86
N ILE A 163 0.68 -6.21 9.32
CA ILE A 163 1.23 -4.86 9.48
C ILE A 163 1.32 -4.45 10.96
N HIS A 164 0.37 -4.89 11.79
CA HIS A 164 0.38 -4.59 13.21
C HIS A 164 1.54 -5.31 13.91
N GLN A 165 1.77 -6.57 13.56
CA GLN A 165 2.85 -7.35 14.15
C GLN A 165 4.24 -6.84 13.73
N ILE A 166 4.43 -6.48 12.46
CA ILE A 166 5.71 -5.91 12.01
C ILE A 166 6.00 -4.55 12.65
N LEU A 167 4.97 -3.72 12.87
CA LEU A 167 5.16 -2.44 13.59
C LEU A 167 5.66 -2.67 15.02
N VAL A 168 5.14 -3.70 15.71
CA VAL A 168 5.65 -4.08 17.04
C VAL A 168 7.09 -4.59 16.93
N ASP A 169 7.39 -5.50 16.00
CA ASP A 169 8.74 -6.05 15.82
C ASP A 169 9.78 -4.96 15.48
N TRP A 170 9.42 -3.95 14.69
CA TRP A 170 10.33 -2.87 14.28
C TRP A 170 10.57 -1.84 15.39
N TYR A 171 9.51 -1.43 16.10
CA TYR A 171 9.57 -0.28 16.99
C TYR A 171 9.52 -0.63 18.48
N ASN A 172 9.02 -1.81 18.83
CA ASN A 172 8.94 -2.27 20.20
C ASN A 172 9.11 -3.81 20.34
N PRO A 173 10.21 -4.40 19.83
CA PRO A 173 10.41 -5.85 19.78
C PRO A 173 10.43 -6.55 21.15
N ASN A 174 10.61 -5.78 22.23
CA ASN A 174 10.67 -6.29 23.61
C ASN A 174 9.38 -6.04 24.39
N ASP A 175 8.27 -5.70 23.73
CA ASP A 175 6.98 -5.51 24.40
C ASP A 175 6.50 -6.81 25.03
N LYS A 176 6.44 -6.86 26.36
CA LYS A 176 5.98 -8.05 27.09
C LYS A 176 4.52 -8.41 26.79
N ARG A 177 3.72 -7.47 26.28
CA ARG A 177 2.32 -7.70 25.90
C ARG A 177 2.21 -8.46 24.57
N ASP A 178 3.23 -8.35 23.73
CA ASP A 178 3.23 -8.91 22.38
C ASP A 178 3.04 -10.43 22.38
N LEU A 179 3.67 -11.15 23.31
CA LEU A 179 3.45 -12.59 23.47
C LEU A 179 1.96 -12.94 23.65
N LYS A 180 1.25 -12.15 24.47
CA LYS A 180 -0.19 -12.36 24.68
C LYS A 180 -0.98 -12.05 23.41
N CYS A 181 -0.62 -10.99 22.68
CA CYS A 181 -1.28 -10.63 21.43
C CYS A 181 -1.07 -11.70 20.35
N ARG A 182 0.15 -12.24 20.21
CA ARG A 182 0.46 -13.33 19.26
C ARG A 182 -0.35 -14.60 19.59
N LEU A 183 -0.43 -15.00 20.86
CA LEU A 183 -1.25 -16.15 21.27
C LEU A 183 -2.74 -15.96 20.92
N ILE A 184 -3.28 -14.75 21.11
CA ILE A 184 -4.67 -14.45 20.72
C ILE A 184 -4.83 -14.53 19.19
N TRP A 185 -3.85 -14.03 18.44
CA TRP A 185 -3.87 -14.08 16.98
C TRP A 185 -3.76 -15.52 16.46
N GLU A 186 -2.93 -16.35 17.08
CA GLU A 186 -2.80 -17.79 16.80
C GLU A 186 -4.11 -18.56 17.02
N GLU A 187 -4.96 -18.14 17.95
CA GLU A 187 -6.23 -18.79 18.28
C GLU A 187 -7.48 -18.13 17.65
N SER A 188 -7.27 -17.18 16.74
CA SER A 188 -8.34 -16.45 16.03
C SER A 188 -9.26 -17.37 15.21
N LYS A 189 -10.52 -16.96 15.01
CA LYS A 189 -11.57 -17.76 14.34
C LYS A 189 -12.30 -16.96 13.28
#